data_AF-A0A6C0KS52-F1
#
_entry.id   AF-A0A6C0KS52-F1
#
_cell.length_a   1.000
_cell.length_b   1.000
_cell.length_c   1.000
_cell.angle_alpha   90.00
_cell.angle_beta   90.00
_cell.angle_gamma   90.00
#
_symmetry.space_group_name_H-M   'P 1'
#
loop_
_entity.id
_entity.type
_entity.pdbx_description
1 polymer ?
#
loop_
_entity_poly.entity_id
_entity_poly.type
_entity_poly.pdbx_seq_one_letter_code
_entity_poly.pdbx_strand_id
1 'polypeptide(L)'
;MPCCSYCSNPNHNIRNCDSPTISIHYDNLKNIFVEVNTNTLFPQLNKFNYINRICRIYNANILKAVSVKYAYSLSNLNKHIYAANIYNHFIQLIQIPSEQYLNEEDELTWFIDRAPQRNINNNMFIPINPLRSNLLNYLEYIAAQDEFIPFTENLQQNKFKITPIVSRYKTGEKKDLDNECPICYENLKNEDIVTLNCNHHFCKTCIINTLKTNKNGEPSCALCRETICSMLVPNGETYDSVAEYCVL
;
A
#
# COMPACT_ATOMS: atom_id res chain seq x y z
N MET A 1 29.16 -21.20 23.30
CA MET A 1 27.85 -21.83 23.01
C MET A 1 27.13 -21.00 21.97
N PRO A 2 26.41 -21.58 21.00
CA PRO A 2 25.66 -20.79 20.03
C PRO A 2 24.57 -19.98 20.76
N CYS A 3 24.54 -18.67 20.50
CA CYS A 3 23.51 -17.76 21.01
C CYS A 3 22.42 -17.56 19.95
N CYS A 4 21.21 -17.26 20.41
CA CYS A 4 20.12 -16.91 19.52
C CYS A 4 20.43 -15.59 18.79
N SER A 5 20.38 -15.60 17.45
CA SER A 5 20.68 -14.39 16.66
C SER A 5 19.59 -13.32 16.70
N TYR A 6 18.51 -13.53 17.46
CA TYR A 6 17.46 -12.54 17.68
C TYR A 6 17.54 -11.90 19.07
N CYS A 7 17.56 -12.70 20.14
CA CYS A 7 17.55 -12.19 21.52
C CYS A 7 18.91 -12.25 22.22
N SER A 8 19.96 -12.76 21.55
CA SER A 8 21.33 -12.90 22.07
C SER A 8 21.49 -13.84 23.29
N ASN A 9 20.43 -14.50 23.75
CA ASN A 9 20.50 -15.47 24.84
C ASN A 9 21.20 -16.76 24.41
N PRO A 10 22.00 -17.38 25.30
CA PRO A 10 22.64 -18.67 25.03
C PRO A 10 21.61 -19.82 25.05
N ASN A 11 22.03 -20.99 24.55
CA ASN A 11 21.34 -22.29 24.66
C ASN A 11 20.12 -22.53 23.76
N HIS A 12 19.76 -21.59 22.89
CA HIS A 12 18.73 -21.81 21.87
C HIS A 12 19.03 -21.04 20.59
N ASN A 13 18.37 -21.43 19.50
CA ASN A 13 18.39 -20.72 18.22
C ASN A 13 17.04 -20.04 17.97
N ILE A 14 16.94 -19.24 16.91
CA ILE A 14 15.72 -18.48 16.57
C ILE A 14 14.47 -19.39 16.48
N ARG A 15 14.61 -20.62 15.98
CA ARG A 15 13.48 -21.56 15.84
C ARG A 15 12.85 -21.91 17.18
N ASN A 16 13.68 -21.98 18.22
CA ASN A 16 13.29 -22.29 19.58
C ASN A 16 13.32 -21.05 20.49
N CYS A 17 13.21 -19.85 19.92
CA CYS A 17 13.26 -18.60 20.69
C CYS A 17 11.88 -18.20 21.19
N ASP A 18 11.69 -18.14 22.51
CA ASP A 18 10.41 -17.82 23.14
C ASP A 18 10.19 -16.31 23.39
N SER A 19 10.87 -15.46 22.62
CA SER A 19 10.63 -14.02 22.71
C SER A 19 9.17 -13.68 22.32
N PRO A 20 8.40 -13.00 23.20
CA PRO A 20 7.02 -12.64 22.92
C PRO A 20 6.91 -11.69 21.72
N THR A 21 7.96 -10.89 21.48
CA THR A 21 8.06 -9.95 20.36
C THR A 21 7.98 -10.66 19.00
N ILE A 22 8.55 -11.88 18.87
CA ILE A 22 8.45 -12.65 17.61
C ILE A 22 7.00 -13.08 17.34
N SER A 23 6.26 -13.47 18.39
CA SER A 23 4.84 -13.86 18.27
C SER A 23 3.97 -12.67 17.88
N ILE A 24 4.16 -11.52 18.55
CA ILE A 24 3.41 -10.28 18.24
C ILE A 24 3.62 -9.88 16.77
N HIS A 25 4.86 -9.94 16.27
CA HIS A 25 5.13 -9.64 14.87
C HIS A 25 4.53 -10.67 13.91
N TYR A 26 4.50 -11.95 14.27
CA TYR A 26 3.83 -12.98 13.48
C TYR A 26 2.33 -12.69 13.33
N ASP A 27 1.64 -12.34 14.41
CA ASP A 27 0.21 -12.01 14.39
C ASP A 27 -0.07 -10.75 13.57
N ASN A 28 0.78 -9.73 13.69
CA ASN A 28 0.64 -8.51 12.87
C ASN A 28 0.84 -8.80 11.37
N LEU A 29 1.83 -9.63 11.02
CA LEU A 29 2.06 -10.04 9.64
C LEU A 29 0.87 -10.87 9.10
N LYS A 30 0.29 -11.73 9.93
CA LYS A 30 -0.93 -12.47 9.61
C LYS A 30 -2.11 -11.53 9.32
N ASN A 31 -2.30 -10.50 10.13
CA ASN A 31 -3.36 -9.51 9.92
C ASN A 31 -3.18 -8.75 8.60
N ILE A 32 -1.95 -8.35 8.28
CA ILE A 32 -1.63 -7.73 6.99
C ILE A 32 -1.91 -8.70 5.83
N PHE A 33 -1.60 -9.99 6.00
CA PHE A 33 -1.88 -11.01 4.99
C PHE A 33 -3.38 -11.12 4.71
N VAL A 34 -4.20 -11.22 5.77
CA VAL A 34 -5.67 -11.28 5.63
C VAL A 34 -6.17 -10.02 4.93
N GLU A 35 -5.78 -8.84 5.40
CA GLU A 35 -6.20 -7.56 4.82
C GLU A 35 -5.88 -7.46 3.32
N VAL A 36 -4.67 -7.82 2.92
CA VAL A 36 -4.24 -7.78 1.50
C VAL A 36 -5.03 -8.77 0.65
N ASN A 37 -5.42 -9.91 1.22
CA ASN A 37 -6.10 -10.96 0.46
C ASN A 37 -7.63 -10.87 0.48
N THR A 38 -8.23 -10.12 1.40
CA THR A 38 -9.68 -9.89 1.42
C THR A 38 -10.11 -8.64 0.65
N ASN A 39 -9.25 -7.61 0.57
CA ASN A 39 -9.66 -6.27 0.12
C ASN A 39 -9.08 -5.90 -1.25
N THR A 40 -9.02 -6.84 -2.19
CA THR A 40 -8.32 -6.65 -3.48
C THR A 40 -9.19 -7.01 -4.68
N LEU A 41 -9.27 -6.09 -5.64
CA LEU A 41 -9.88 -6.33 -6.95
C LEU A 41 -9.01 -7.22 -7.83
N PHE A 42 -7.73 -7.40 -7.49
CA PHE A 42 -6.73 -8.09 -8.31
C PHE A 42 -5.95 -9.12 -7.49
N PRO A 43 -6.51 -10.33 -7.24
CA PRO A 43 -5.89 -11.36 -6.42
C PRO A 43 -4.47 -11.76 -6.85
N GLN A 44 -4.19 -11.67 -8.15
CA GLN A 44 -2.86 -11.96 -8.72
C GLN A 44 -1.75 -11.03 -8.19
N LEU A 45 -2.10 -9.84 -7.68
CA LEU A 45 -1.13 -8.89 -7.13
C LEU A 45 -0.92 -9.03 -5.62
N ASN A 46 -1.70 -9.86 -4.92
CA ASN A 46 -1.69 -9.94 -3.45
C ASN A 46 -0.31 -10.28 -2.89
N LYS A 47 0.39 -11.23 -3.52
CA LYS A 47 1.75 -11.60 -3.11
C LYS A 47 2.72 -10.43 -3.21
N PHE A 48 2.67 -9.70 -4.32
CA PHE A 48 3.52 -8.53 -4.55
C PHE A 48 3.20 -7.41 -3.55
N ASN A 49 1.91 -7.09 -3.37
CA ASN A 49 1.42 -6.07 -2.45
C ASN A 49 1.82 -6.39 -1.01
N TYR A 50 1.64 -7.64 -0.59
CA TYR A 50 2.04 -8.11 0.73
C TYR A 50 3.54 -7.96 0.95
N ILE A 51 4.37 -8.51 0.04
CA ILE A 51 5.83 -8.47 0.17
C ILE A 51 6.33 -7.03 0.26
N ASN A 52 5.87 -6.14 -0.61
CA ASN A 52 6.28 -4.74 -0.61
C ASN A 52 5.87 -4.03 0.67
N ARG A 53 4.64 -4.25 1.16
CA ARG A 53 4.15 -3.64 2.40
C ARG A 53 5.01 -4.06 3.60
N ILE A 54 5.26 -5.36 3.79
CA ILE A 54 6.03 -5.82 4.96
C ILE A 54 7.52 -5.50 4.84
N CYS A 55 8.08 -5.46 3.62
CA CYS A 55 9.45 -5.01 3.39
C CYS A 55 9.64 -3.51 3.67
N ARG A 56 8.60 -2.69 3.63
CA ARG A 56 8.68 -1.28 4.04
C ARG A 56 8.60 -1.12 5.56
N ILE A 57 7.70 -1.85 6.21
CA ILE A 57 7.39 -1.69 7.64
C ILE A 57 8.43 -2.35 8.55
N TYR A 58 8.89 -3.54 8.19
CA TYR A 58 9.75 -4.35 9.06
C TYR A 58 11.19 -4.31 8.61
N ASN A 59 12.14 -4.35 9.54
CA ASN A 59 13.55 -4.55 9.21
C ASN A 59 13.86 -6.03 8.90
N ALA A 60 15.04 -6.30 8.33
CA ALA A 60 15.42 -7.66 7.93
C ALA A 60 15.55 -8.62 9.13
N ASN A 61 15.93 -8.14 10.31
CA ASN A 61 16.10 -8.96 11.51
C ASN A 61 14.76 -9.51 12.02
N ILE A 62 13.70 -8.69 12.02
CA ILE A 62 12.36 -9.13 12.43
C ILE A 62 11.80 -10.12 11.41
N LEU A 63 11.87 -9.81 10.12
CA LEU A 63 11.38 -10.71 9.07
C LEU A 63 12.13 -12.05 9.07
N LYS A 64 13.46 -12.02 9.27
CA LYS A 64 14.26 -13.23 9.49
C LYS A 64 13.77 -14.03 10.69
N ALA A 65 13.57 -13.38 11.84
CA ALA A 65 13.16 -14.07 13.06
C ALA A 65 11.82 -14.80 12.90
N VAL A 66 10.82 -14.12 12.35
CA VAL A 66 9.49 -14.69 12.08
C VAL A 66 9.57 -15.80 11.03
N SER A 67 10.26 -15.55 9.91
CA SER A 67 10.37 -16.48 8.79
C SER A 67 11.13 -17.76 9.15
N VAL A 68 12.22 -17.66 9.91
CA VAL A 68 13.00 -18.82 10.37
C VAL A 68 12.21 -19.62 11.41
N LYS A 69 11.49 -18.95 12.32
CA LYS A 69 10.73 -19.61 13.39
C LYS A 69 9.49 -20.34 12.86
N TYR A 70 8.67 -19.66 12.06
CA TYR A 70 7.36 -20.19 11.65
C TYR A 70 7.33 -20.76 10.24
N ALA A 71 8.08 -20.16 9.31
CA ALA A 71 8.08 -20.55 7.89
C ALA A 71 9.32 -21.39 7.49
N TYR A 72 10.01 -21.98 8.49
CA TYR A 72 11.18 -22.88 8.32
C TYR A 72 12.30 -22.38 7.41
N SER A 73 12.45 -21.06 7.25
CA SER A 73 13.42 -20.48 6.34
C SER A 73 14.87 -20.63 6.82
N LEU A 74 15.81 -20.47 5.88
CA LEU A 74 17.25 -20.37 6.17
C LEU A 74 17.59 -19.00 6.75
N SER A 75 18.65 -18.90 7.56
CA SER A 75 18.99 -17.67 8.30
C SER A 75 19.78 -16.61 7.53
N ASN A 76 20.18 -16.88 6.29
CA ASN A 76 21.07 -16.03 5.49
C ASN A 76 20.42 -15.65 4.14
N LEU A 77 19.14 -15.28 4.19
CA LEU A 77 18.38 -14.85 3.01
C LEU A 77 18.22 -13.33 2.97
N ASN A 78 17.87 -12.81 1.79
CA ASN A 78 17.46 -11.42 1.62
C ASN A 78 16.08 -11.18 2.28
N LYS A 79 15.87 -9.97 2.77
CA LYS A 79 14.61 -9.43 3.27
C LYS A 79 13.39 -9.80 2.42
N HIS A 80 13.47 -9.63 1.09
CA HIS A 80 12.38 -9.96 0.18
C HIS A 80 12.07 -11.46 0.12
N ILE A 81 13.09 -12.31 0.29
CA ILE A 81 12.93 -13.76 0.32
C ILE A 81 12.24 -14.19 1.63
N TYR A 82 12.60 -13.59 2.76
CA TYR A 82 11.87 -13.82 4.01
C TYR A 82 10.40 -13.44 3.88
N ALA A 83 10.12 -12.28 3.30
CA ALA A 83 8.76 -11.81 3.07
C ALA A 83 7.95 -12.78 2.18
N ALA A 84 8.55 -13.27 1.10
CA ALA A 84 7.93 -14.25 0.22
C ALA A 84 7.64 -15.59 0.92
N ASN A 85 8.58 -16.07 1.76
CA ASN A 85 8.39 -17.31 2.51
C ASN A 85 7.28 -17.19 3.55
N ILE A 86 7.17 -16.03 4.22
CA ILE A 86 6.07 -15.76 5.15
C ILE A 86 4.72 -15.75 4.42
N TYR A 87 4.64 -15.14 3.23
CA TYR A 87 3.41 -15.16 2.42
C TYR A 87 3.00 -16.59 2.07
N ASN A 88 3.94 -17.40 1.57
CA ASN A 88 3.66 -18.78 1.19
C ASN A 88 3.22 -19.62 2.41
N HIS A 89 3.82 -19.39 3.58
CA HIS A 89 3.42 -20.01 4.84
C HIS A 89 1.96 -19.69 5.20
N PHE A 90 1.53 -18.44 5.05
CA PHE A 90 0.14 -18.06 5.32
C PHE A 90 -0.86 -18.61 4.30
N ILE A 91 -0.52 -18.66 3.02
CA ILE A 91 -1.36 -19.31 1.99
C ILE A 91 -1.64 -20.77 2.33
N GLN A 92 -0.66 -21.48 2.92
CA GLN A 92 -0.82 -22.88 3.30
C GLN A 92 -1.68 -23.08 4.55
N LEU A 93 -1.72 -22.10 5.45
CA LEU A 93 -2.39 -22.21 6.75
C LEU A 93 -3.76 -21.55 6.82
N ILE A 94 -4.01 -20.55 5.98
CA ILE A 94 -5.19 -19.69 6.09
C ILE A 94 -6.06 -19.90 4.85
N GLN A 95 -7.25 -20.43 5.07
CA GLN A 95 -8.29 -20.41 4.06
C GLN A 95 -8.89 -19.00 3.99
N ILE A 96 -8.75 -18.34 2.85
CA ILE A 96 -9.42 -17.07 2.58
C ILE A 96 -10.78 -17.42 1.95
N PRO A 97 -11.91 -16.92 2.49
CA PRO A 97 -13.21 -17.12 1.86
C PRO A 97 -13.18 -16.54 0.44
N SER A 98 -13.42 -17.35 -0.59
CA SER A 98 -13.73 -16.82 -1.91
C SER A 98 -15.11 -16.17 -1.81
N GLU A 99 -15.18 -14.84 -1.86
CA GLU A 99 -16.47 -14.20 -2.12
C GLU A 99 -16.99 -14.75 -3.46
N GLN A 100 -18.20 -15.30 -3.39
CA GLN A 100 -18.93 -15.76 -4.56
C GLN A 100 -19.15 -14.53 -5.44
N TYR A 101 -18.46 -14.49 -6.58
CA TYR A 101 -18.69 -13.49 -7.61
C TYR A 101 -20.19 -13.50 -7.95
N LEU A 102 -20.87 -12.38 -7.73
CA LEU A 102 -22.17 -12.12 -8.34
C LEU A 102 -21.99 -12.24 -9.86
N ASN A 103 -22.74 -13.14 -10.48
CA ASN A 103 -22.68 -13.39 -11.92
C ASN A 103 -22.92 -12.06 -12.67
N GLU A 104 -21.99 -11.69 -13.55
CA GLU A 104 -21.99 -10.46 -14.36
C GLU A 104 -23.15 -10.36 -15.38
N GLU A 105 -24.18 -11.21 -15.30
CA GLU A 105 -25.28 -11.24 -16.28
C GLU A 105 -26.51 -10.37 -15.90
N ASP A 106 -26.65 -9.93 -14.64
CA ASP A 106 -27.92 -9.33 -14.19
C ASP A 106 -27.96 -7.78 -14.11
N GLU A 107 -26.90 -7.05 -14.44
CA GLU A 107 -26.86 -5.57 -14.25
C GLU A 107 -26.59 -4.71 -15.50
N LEU A 108 -27.03 -5.14 -16.69
CA LEU A 108 -26.98 -4.32 -17.91
C LEU A 108 -28.33 -4.09 -18.61
N THR A 109 -29.46 -4.12 -17.87
CA THR A 109 -30.79 -3.96 -18.49
C THR A 109 -31.53 -2.65 -18.20
N TRP A 110 -30.99 -1.69 -17.43
CA TRP A 110 -31.79 -0.55 -16.97
C TRP A 110 -31.48 0.85 -17.52
N PHE A 111 -30.69 1.00 -18.59
CA PHE A 111 -30.52 2.33 -19.20
C PHE A 111 -30.27 2.32 -20.71
N ILE A 112 -31.31 2.08 -21.52
CA ILE A 112 -31.46 2.78 -22.81
C ILE A 112 -32.95 3.04 -23.04
N ASP A 113 -33.41 4.26 -22.74
CA ASP A 113 -34.56 4.80 -23.44
C ASP A 113 -34.47 6.32 -23.60
N ARG A 114 -34.64 6.78 -24.85
CA ARG A 114 -34.73 8.16 -25.38
C ARG A 114 -33.44 8.90 -25.77
N ALA A 115 -32.99 8.67 -27.01
CA ALA A 115 -32.68 9.74 -27.98
C ALA A 115 -32.73 9.21 -29.42
N PRO A 116 -33.19 9.97 -30.42
CA PRO A 116 -33.51 9.45 -31.75
C PRO A 116 -32.27 9.33 -32.66
N GLN A 117 -32.33 8.29 -33.48
CA GLN A 117 -31.36 7.84 -34.47
C GLN A 117 -30.81 8.97 -35.37
N ARG A 118 -29.48 9.10 -35.44
CA ARG A 118 -28.78 9.58 -36.63
C ARG A 118 -27.67 8.61 -37.01
N ASN A 119 -27.90 7.99 -38.17
CA ASN A 119 -27.00 7.19 -38.99
C ASN A 119 -25.63 7.86 -39.17
N ILE A 120 -24.54 7.09 -39.06
CA ILE A 120 -23.39 7.03 -40.00
C ILE A 120 -22.59 5.73 -39.71
N ASN A 121 -22.80 4.75 -40.61
CA ASN A 121 -21.91 3.77 -41.23
C ASN A 121 -20.71 3.10 -40.51
N ASN A 122 -20.75 1.76 -40.66
CA ASN A 122 -19.68 0.77 -40.88
C ASN A 122 -18.91 0.18 -39.68
N ASN A 123 -19.53 -0.88 -39.14
CA ASN A 123 -18.99 -2.10 -38.55
C ASN A 123 -17.52 -2.41 -38.89
N MET A 124 -16.64 -2.24 -37.90
CA MET A 124 -15.45 -3.07 -37.74
C MET A 124 -15.73 -4.03 -36.58
N PHE A 125 -16.05 -5.27 -36.91
CA PHE A 125 -16.09 -6.38 -35.98
C PHE A 125 -14.67 -6.58 -35.43
N ILE A 126 -14.48 -6.52 -34.10
CA ILE A 126 -13.32 -7.17 -33.47
C ILE A 126 -13.85 -8.15 -32.43
N PRO A 127 -13.52 -9.45 -32.57
CA PRO A 127 -13.99 -10.50 -31.68
C PRO A 127 -13.24 -10.50 -30.34
N ILE A 128 -13.93 -11.00 -29.33
CA ILE A 128 -13.51 -11.10 -27.94
C ILE A 128 -12.50 -12.26 -27.77
N ASN A 129 -11.29 -11.92 -27.28
CA ASN A 129 -10.29 -12.72 -26.54
C ASN A 129 -9.50 -13.88 -27.21
N PRO A 130 -8.19 -14.02 -26.89
CA PRO A 130 -7.82 -14.72 -25.65
C PRO A 130 -6.63 -14.13 -24.85
N LEU A 131 -6.89 -13.77 -23.59
CA LEU A 131 -5.94 -13.45 -22.51
C LEU A 131 -5.09 -14.66 -22.06
N ARG A 132 -4.46 -15.39 -22.98
CA ARG A 132 -3.57 -16.53 -22.65
C ARG A 132 -2.13 -16.38 -23.17
N SER A 133 -1.91 -15.51 -24.16
CA SER A 133 -0.57 -15.26 -24.74
C SER A 133 0.29 -14.26 -23.96
N ASN A 134 -0.31 -13.40 -23.12
CA ASN A 134 0.45 -12.36 -22.41
C ASN A 134 1.08 -12.78 -21.08
N LEU A 135 0.72 -13.93 -20.50
CA LEU A 135 1.32 -14.37 -19.24
C LEU A 135 2.72 -14.98 -19.44
N LEU A 136 2.93 -15.70 -20.55
CA LEU A 136 4.23 -16.25 -20.93
C LEU A 136 5.22 -15.12 -21.30
N ASN A 137 4.77 -14.13 -22.06
CA ASN A 137 5.59 -12.96 -22.40
C ASN A 137 5.97 -12.13 -21.16
N TYR A 138 5.12 -12.07 -20.13
CA TYR A 138 5.43 -11.33 -18.91
C TYR A 138 6.43 -12.08 -18.00
N LEU A 139 6.37 -13.41 -17.95
CA LEU A 139 7.34 -14.21 -17.19
C LEU A 139 8.70 -14.30 -17.90
N GLU A 140 8.71 -14.38 -19.23
CA GLU A 140 9.95 -14.25 -20.02
C GLU A 140 10.55 -12.84 -19.91
N TYR A 141 9.73 -11.80 -19.85
CA TYR A 141 10.18 -10.42 -19.59
C TYR A 141 10.84 -10.26 -18.22
N ILE A 142 10.32 -10.91 -17.17
CA ILE A 142 10.93 -10.88 -15.83
C ILE A 142 12.22 -11.72 -15.79
N ALA A 143 12.27 -12.85 -16.50
CA ALA A 143 13.48 -13.69 -16.58
C ALA A 143 14.61 -13.06 -17.42
N ALA A 144 14.27 -12.17 -18.37
CA ALA A 144 15.24 -11.48 -19.22
C ALA A 144 15.89 -10.23 -18.58
N GLN A 145 15.56 -9.86 -17.34
CA GLN A 145 16.14 -8.70 -16.63
C GLN A 145 17.29 -9.04 -15.66
N ASP A 146 17.89 -10.23 -15.76
CA ASP A 146 19.12 -10.58 -15.05
C ASP A 146 20.40 -9.97 -15.67
N GLU A 147 20.27 -9.08 -16.66
CA GLU A 147 21.36 -8.20 -17.11
C GLU A 147 21.18 -6.77 -16.60
N PHE A 148 21.89 -6.52 -15.49
CA PHE A 148 22.44 -5.24 -15.02
C PHE A 148 22.21 -4.02 -15.93
N ILE A 149 21.24 -3.17 -15.59
CA ILE A 149 21.22 -1.76 -16.03
C ILE A 149 21.54 -0.89 -14.82
N PRO A 150 22.70 -0.20 -14.79
CA PRO A 150 23.01 0.76 -13.75
C PRO A 150 22.15 2.00 -14.00
N PHE A 151 21.03 2.13 -13.29
CA PHE A 151 20.29 3.38 -13.29
C PHE A 151 21.07 4.38 -12.44
N THR A 152 21.69 5.34 -13.12
CA THR A 152 22.48 6.41 -12.53
C THR A 152 21.64 7.23 -11.56
N GLU A 153 22.25 7.50 -10.39
CA GLU A 153 21.79 8.44 -9.38
C GLU A 153 21.39 9.80 -9.98
N ASN A 154 20.15 10.24 -9.74
CA ASN A 154 19.82 11.59 -9.26
C ASN A 154 18.31 11.77 -9.08
N LEU A 155 17.84 11.57 -7.85
CA LEU A 155 16.84 12.42 -7.19
C LEU A 155 17.10 12.23 -5.68
N GLN A 156 17.89 13.13 -5.10
CA GLN A 156 18.04 13.22 -3.66
C GLN A 156 16.63 13.39 -3.06
N GLN A 157 16.15 12.32 -2.43
CA GLN A 157 14.83 12.27 -1.81
C GLN A 157 14.86 13.14 -0.54
N ASN A 158 14.52 14.43 -0.68
CA ASN A 158 14.21 15.30 0.44
C ASN A 158 12.85 14.89 1.03
N LYS A 159 12.83 13.74 1.70
CA LYS A 159 11.66 13.26 2.44
C LYS A 159 11.60 13.96 3.79
N PHE A 160 10.40 14.33 4.23
CA PHE A 160 10.17 15.02 5.50
C PHE A 160 9.83 14.05 6.61
N LYS A 161 10.25 14.32 7.85
CA LYS A 161 9.87 13.53 9.03
C LYS A 161 8.41 13.81 9.43
N ILE A 162 7.46 13.37 8.61
CA ILE A 162 6.04 13.56 8.82
C ILE A 162 5.38 12.20 8.92
N THR A 163 4.50 12.04 9.91
CA THR A 163 3.72 10.81 10.08
C THR A 163 2.30 11.00 9.56
N PRO A 164 1.96 10.51 8.34
CA PRO A 164 0.58 10.44 7.89
C PRO A 164 -0.17 9.34 8.67
N ILE A 165 -1.43 9.61 9.03
CA ILE A 165 -2.29 8.69 9.80
C ILE A 165 -3.63 8.62 9.07
N VAL A 166 -4.06 7.43 8.66
CA VAL A 166 -5.39 7.25 8.07
C VAL A 166 -6.44 7.44 9.16
N SER A 167 -7.29 8.45 9.02
CA SER A 167 -8.41 8.69 9.91
C SER A 167 -9.60 7.82 9.52
N ARG A 168 -10.11 7.04 10.47
CA ARG A 168 -11.34 6.26 10.30
C ARG A 168 -12.56 7.09 10.72
N TYR A 169 -12.76 8.26 10.11
CA TYR A 169 -14.01 8.98 10.35
C TYR A 169 -15.16 8.26 9.66
N LYS A 170 -16.17 7.88 10.44
CA LYS A 170 -17.45 7.41 9.92
C LYS A 170 -18.11 8.56 9.16
N THR A 171 -18.40 8.35 7.89
CA THR A 171 -19.35 9.16 7.10
C THR A 171 -20.67 9.21 7.87
N GLY A 172 -20.92 10.30 8.60
CA GLY A 172 -22.09 10.35 9.48
C GLY A 172 -22.46 11.68 10.10
N GLU A 173 -21.58 12.69 10.17
CA GLU A 173 -21.98 14.01 10.67
C GLU A 173 -21.42 15.12 9.79
N LYS A 174 -22.29 15.64 8.92
CA LYS A 174 -22.13 16.97 8.34
C LYS A 174 -22.09 17.97 9.48
N LYS A 175 -20.95 18.61 9.69
CA LYS A 175 -20.90 19.97 10.23
C LYS A 175 -20.28 20.83 9.15
N ASP A 176 -21.02 21.85 8.76
CA ASP A 176 -20.66 22.92 7.84
C ASP A 176 -19.43 23.66 8.39
N LEU A 177 -18.25 23.07 8.20
CA LEU A 177 -16.97 23.76 8.29
C LEU A 177 -16.71 24.24 6.87
N ASP A 178 -16.57 25.56 6.71
CA ASP A 178 -16.26 26.25 5.45
C ASP A 178 -15.50 25.33 4.50
N ASN A 179 -16.22 24.81 3.51
CA ASN A 179 -15.79 23.67 2.70
C ASN A 179 -14.71 24.06 1.69
N GLU A 180 -13.95 25.15 1.86
CA GLU A 180 -13.00 25.62 0.87
C GLU A 180 -11.56 25.43 1.35
N CYS A 181 -10.71 24.95 0.46
CA CYS A 181 -9.29 24.84 0.75
C CYS A 181 -8.69 26.27 0.82
N PRO A 182 -8.01 26.65 1.91
CA PRO A 182 -7.44 28.01 2.05
C PRO A 182 -6.26 28.31 1.11
N ILE A 183 -5.83 27.32 0.30
CA ILE A 183 -4.76 27.48 -0.70
C ILE A 183 -5.33 27.66 -2.10
N CYS A 184 -6.23 26.78 -2.54
CA CYS A 184 -6.79 26.82 -3.90
C CYS A 184 -8.20 27.42 -3.98
N TYR A 185 -8.85 27.68 -2.85
CA TYR A 185 -10.25 28.14 -2.75
C TYR A 185 -11.25 27.21 -3.45
N GLU A 186 -10.89 25.94 -3.65
CA GLU A 186 -11.79 24.92 -4.19
C GLU A 186 -12.51 24.18 -3.06
N ASN A 187 -13.70 23.68 -3.36
CA ASN A 187 -14.48 22.90 -2.41
C ASN A 187 -13.78 21.58 -2.02
N LEU A 188 -13.47 21.45 -0.73
CA LEU A 188 -13.02 20.26 -0.03
C LEU A 188 -14.10 19.18 -0.08
N LYS A 189 -13.78 18.08 -0.78
CA LYS A 189 -14.54 16.84 -0.69
C LYS A 189 -14.01 16.04 0.49
N ASN A 190 -14.89 15.40 1.26
CA ASN A 190 -14.51 14.59 2.42
C ASN A 190 -13.42 13.54 2.13
N GLU A 191 -13.34 13.06 0.90
CA GLU A 191 -12.38 12.06 0.42
C GLU A 191 -10.98 12.62 0.17
N ASP A 192 -10.81 13.95 0.18
CA ASP A 192 -9.55 14.64 -0.14
C ASP A 192 -9.08 15.56 1.00
N ILE A 193 -9.77 15.60 2.13
CA ILE A 193 -9.42 16.48 3.27
C ILE A 193 -8.23 15.89 4.03
N VAL A 194 -7.12 16.63 4.02
CA VAL A 194 -5.95 16.37 4.87
C VAL A 194 -5.98 17.35 6.04
N THR A 195 -5.88 16.82 7.25
CA THR A 195 -5.84 17.63 8.48
C THR A 195 -4.43 17.60 9.06
N LEU A 196 -3.81 18.75 9.26
CA LEU A 196 -2.46 18.84 9.82
C LEU A 196 -2.46 18.71 11.35
N ASN A 197 -1.29 18.54 11.97
CA ASN A 197 -1.13 18.55 13.44
C ASN A 197 -1.63 19.83 14.13
N CYS A 198 -1.69 20.94 13.39
CA CYS A 198 -2.27 22.20 13.86
C CYS A 198 -3.80 22.30 13.67
N ASN A 199 -4.46 21.20 13.29
CA ASN A 199 -5.89 21.07 13.00
C ASN A 199 -6.42 21.90 11.81
N HIS A 200 -5.55 22.49 10.99
CA HIS A 200 -5.99 23.14 9.75
C HIS A 200 -6.22 22.11 8.62
N HIS A 201 -7.23 22.38 7.79
CA HIS A 201 -7.68 21.51 6.72
C HIS A 201 -7.26 22.03 5.33
N PHE A 202 -6.83 21.12 4.47
CA PHE A 202 -6.41 21.40 3.10
C PHE A 202 -6.81 20.25 2.19
N CYS A 203 -6.91 20.48 0.88
CA CYS A 203 -7.06 19.38 -0.06
C CYS A 203 -5.74 18.63 -0.25
N LYS A 204 -5.84 17.33 -0.58
CA LYS A 204 -4.74 16.44 -0.94
C LYS A 204 -3.75 17.07 -1.91
N THR A 205 -4.26 17.68 -2.98
CA THR A 205 -3.42 18.26 -4.05
C THR A 205 -2.56 19.41 -3.54
N CYS A 206 -3.11 20.30 -2.72
CA CYS A 206 -2.37 21.42 -2.16
C CYS A 206 -1.27 20.96 -1.19
N ILE A 207 -1.55 19.99 -0.32
CA ILE A 207 -0.54 19.43 0.59
C ILE A 207 0.61 18.78 -0.19
N ILE A 208 0.30 17.94 -1.19
CA ILE A 208 1.33 17.30 -2.03
C ILE A 208 2.20 18.37 -2.71
N ASN A 209 1.59 19.43 -3.23
CA ASN A 209 2.33 20.53 -3.85
C ASN A 209 3.23 21.27 -2.84
N THR A 210 2.76 21.53 -1.62
CA THR A 210 3.59 22.10 -0.55
C THR A 210 4.81 21.21 -0.24
N LEU A 211 4.62 19.90 -0.13
CA LEU A 211 5.72 18.96 0.11
C LEU A 211 6.70 18.89 -1.08
N LYS A 212 6.19 18.90 -2.33
CA LYS A 212 7.03 18.91 -3.55
C LYS A 212 7.89 20.15 -3.69
N THR A 213 7.34 21.31 -3.31
CA THR A 213 7.98 22.62 -3.53
C THR A 213 8.93 23.02 -2.40
N ASN A 214 8.75 22.48 -1.20
CA ASN A 214 9.58 22.83 -0.05
C ASN A 214 10.92 22.06 -0.03
N LYS A 215 11.84 22.44 -0.92
CA LYS A 215 13.09 21.70 -1.10
C LYS A 215 14.15 21.94 -0.02
N ASN A 216 14.07 23.05 0.72
CA ASN A 216 15.17 23.55 1.56
C ASN A 216 14.78 23.82 3.03
N GLY A 217 13.59 23.41 3.48
CA GLY A 217 13.13 23.67 4.84
C GLY A 217 12.06 22.68 5.33
N GLU A 218 11.71 22.80 6.60
CA GLU A 218 10.60 22.04 7.16
C GLU A 218 9.26 22.56 6.59
N PRO A 219 8.35 21.68 6.17
CA PRO A 219 7.04 22.07 5.68
C PRO A 219 6.23 22.64 6.84
N SER A 220 5.61 23.80 6.58
CA SER A 220 4.82 24.53 7.56
C SER A 220 3.40 24.77 7.05
N CYS A 221 2.46 24.86 7.96
CA CYS A 221 1.07 25.17 7.66
C CYS A 221 0.94 26.54 6.99
N ALA A 222 0.16 26.64 5.90
CA ALA A 222 -0.06 27.91 5.22
C ALA A 222 -0.82 28.95 6.06
N LEU A 223 -1.64 28.49 7.03
CA LEU A 223 -2.46 29.35 7.88
C LEU A 223 -1.71 29.83 9.14
N CYS A 224 -1.15 28.90 9.92
CA CYS A 224 -0.51 29.24 11.21
C CYS A 224 1.02 29.18 11.21
N ARG A 225 1.65 28.75 10.11
CA ARG A 225 3.12 28.58 9.98
C ARG A 225 3.74 27.55 10.93
N GLU A 226 2.94 26.79 11.67
CA GLU A 226 3.42 25.68 12.49
C GLU A 226 4.04 24.57 11.62
N THR A 227 5.15 24.00 12.08
CA THR A 227 5.81 22.88 11.40
C THR A 227 4.89 21.67 11.31
N ILE A 228 4.84 21.06 10.14
CA ILE A 228 4.05 19.87 9.86
C ILE A 228 4.85 18.65 10.32
N CYS A 229 4.37 17.98 11.37
CA CYS A 229 5.00 16.77 11.92
C CYS A 229 4.08 15.54 11.80
N SER A 230 2.77 15.74 11.70
CA SER A 230 1.81 14.68 11.43
C SER A 230 0.62 15.22 10.65
N MET A 231 -0.08 14.31 9.97
CA MET A 231 -1.32 14.66 9.27
C MET A 231 -2.30 13.50 9.27
N LEU A 232 -3.58 13.82 9.36
CA LEU A 232 -4.68 12.88 9.19
C LEU A 232 -5.12 12.88 7.73
N VAL A 233 -5.21 11.70 7.13
CA VAL A 233 -5.66 11.51 5.74
C VAL A 233 -6.94 10.65 5.72
N PRO A 234 -7.85 10.85 4.77
CA PRO A 234 -9.20 10.26 4.83
C PRO A 234 -9.26 8.82 4.33
N ASN A 235 -8.34 8.40 3.47
CA ASN A 235 -8.31 7.08 2.85
C ASN A 235 -6.88 6.63 2.52
N GLY A 236 -6.73 5.36 2.15
CA GLY A 236 -5.44 4.76 1.79
C GLY A 236 -4.81 5.38 0.54
N GLU A 237 -5.62 5.79 -0.45
CA GLU A 237 -5.11 6.41 -1.67
C GLU A 237 -4.41 7.75 -1.39
N THR A 238 -5.00 8.57 -0.52
CA THR A 238 -4.41 9.84 -0.08
C THR A 238 -3.17 9.58 0.77
N TYR A 239 -3.20 8.54 1.62
CA TYR A 239 -2.03 8.11 2.38
C TYR A 239 -0.85 7.79 1.45
N ASP A 240 -1.06 6.93 0.45
CA ASP A 240 0.01 6.50 -0.47
C ASP A 240 0.61 7.70 -1.22
N SER A 241 -0.24 8.63 -1.64
CA SER A 241 0.17 9.83 -2.37
C SER A 241 1.04 10.77 -1.52
N VAL A 242 0.76 10.90 -0.22
CA VAL A 242 1.51 11.80 0.67
C VAL A 242 2.73 11.10 1.29
N ALA A 243 2.63 9.80 1.56
CA ALA A 243 3.71 8.98 2.12
C ALA A 243 4.96 8.94 1.22
N GLU A 244 4.80 9.13 -0.10
CA GLU A 244 5.93 9.27 -1.04
C GLU A 244 6.93 10.37 -0.60
N TYR A 245 6.43 11.44 0.01
CA TYR A 245 7.20 12.62 0.44
C TYR A 245 7.61 12.56 1.92
N CYS A 246 7.28 11.48 2.64
CA CYS A 246 7.52 11.35 4.07
C CYS A 246 8.64 10.32 4.37
N VAL A 247 9.42 10.57 5.42
CA VAL A 247 10.29 9.60 6.09
C VAL A 247 9.42 8.92 7.14
N LEU A 248 8.99 7.71 6.82
CA LEU A 248 8.22 6.83 7.72
C LEU A 248 9.16 6.10 8.69
#